data_AF-A0A961NYC4-F1
#
_entry.id   AF-A0A961NYC4-F1
#
_cell.length_a   1.000
_cell.length_b   1.000
_cell.length_c   1.000
_cell.angle_alpha   90.00
_cell.angle_beta   90.00
_cell.angle_gamma   90.00
#
_symmetry.space_group_name_H-M   'P 1'
#
loop_
_entity.id
_entity.type
_entity.pdbx_description
1 polymer ?
#
loop_
_entity_poly.entity_id
_entity_poly.type
_entity_poly.pdbx_seq_one_letter_code
_entity_poly.pdbx_strand_id
1 'polypeptide(L)'
;MQDFFAGLSAVTGVLLIVIGLIAGWIAGRIAGRNKALYMVIGVIGALVTPFILAAVGATVLAAGGIVAILFAALVGAAILLVLGKLVFDR
;
A
#
# COMPACT_ATOMS: atom_id res chain seq x y z
N MET A 1 -12.36 -25.74 -1.37
CA MET A 1 -11.91 -24.70 -0.40
C MET A 1 -10.60 -24.06 -0.85
N GLN A 2 -9.61 -24.84 -1.30
CA GLN A 2 -8.32 -24.33 -1.79
C GLN A 2 -8.47 -23.26 -2.89
N ASP A 3 -9.30 -23.50 -3.91
CA ASP A 3 -9.48 -22.55 -5.02
C ASP A 3 -10.12 -21.23 -4.61
N PHE A 4 -11.01 -21.26 -3.61
CA PHE A 4 -11.63 -20.06 -3.05
C PHE A 4 -10.59 -19.16 -2.39
N PHE A 5 -9.71 -19.74 -1.54
CA PHE A 5 -8.63 -18.98 -0.91
C PHE A 5 -7.61 -18.47 -1.94
N ALA A 6 -7.28 -19.27 -2.95
CA ALA A 6 -6.39 -18.84 -4.03
C ALA A 6 -6.97 -17.64 -4.80
N GLY A 7 -8.26 -17.68 -5.15
CA GLY A 7 -8.95 -16.57 -5.80
C GLY A 7 -8.99 -15.32 -4.91
N LEU A 8 -9.28 -15.48 -3.62
CA LEU A 8 -9.32 -14.38 -2.65
C LEU A 8 -7.95 -13.70 -2.47
N SER A 9 -6.89 -14.49 -2.34
CA SER A 9 -5.51 -13.98 -2.24
C SER A 9 -5.08 -13.25 -3.51
N ALA A 10 -5.41 -13.80 -4.69
CA ALA A 10 -5.10 -13.16 -5.96
C ALA A 10 -5.82 -11.80 -6.09
N VAL A 11 -7.12 -11.75 -5.81
CA VAL A 11 -7.91 -10.50 -5.84
C VAL A 11 -7.36 -9.48 -4.85
N THR A 12 -7.05 -9.90 -3.63
CA THR A 12 -6.50 -9.00 -2.59
C THR A 12 -5.14 -8.44 -3.03
N GLY A 13 -4.25 -9.27 -3.58
CA GLY A 13 -2.95 -8.84 -4.07
C GLY A 13 -3.06 -7.84 -5.23
N VAL A 14 -3.95 -8.08 -6.19
CA VAL A 14 -4.20 -7.13 -7.29
C VAL A 14 -4.73 -5.80 -6.75
N LEU A 15 -5.68 -5.82 -5.80
CA LEU A 15 -6.22 -4.60 -5.20
C LEU A 15 -5.14 -3.81 -4.45
N LEU A 16 -4.25 -4.48 -3.71
CA LEU A 16 -3.12 -3.82 -3.02
C LEU A 16 -2.18 -3.13 -4.01
N ILE A 17 -1.84 -3.79 -5.12
CA ILE A 17 -1.01 -3.21 -6.17
C ILE A 17 -1.70 -1.99 -6.79
N VAL A 18 -2.98 -2.11 -7.12
CA VAL A 18 -3.77 -1.00 -7.69
C VAL A 18 -3.83 0.20 -6.74
N ILE A 19 -4.09 -0.03 -5.45
CA ILE A 19 -4.10 1.03 -4.43
C ILE A 19 -2.74 1.71 -4.34
N GLY A 20 -1.65 0.94 -4.28
CA GLY A 20 -0.30 1.48 -4.23
C GLY A 20 0.07 2.29 -5.47
N LEU A 21 -0.33 1.83 -6.66
CA LEU A 21 -0.14 2.54 -7.92
C LEU A 21 -0.93 3.84 -7.97
N ILE A 22 -2.22 3.82 -7.59
CA ILE A 22 -3.07 5.02 -7.57
C ILE A 22 -2.49 6.05 -6.61
N ALA A 23 -2.15 5.64 -5.38
CA ALA A 23 -1.55 6.51 -4.38
C ALA A 23 -0.24 7.12 -4.89
N GLY A 24 0.66 6.27 -5.42
CA GLY A 24 1.96 6.72 -5.93
C GLY A 24 1.86 7.59 -7.19
N TRP A 25 0.86 7.38 -8.04
CA TRP A 25 0.58 8.23 -9.19
C TRP A 25 0.08 9.61 -8.76
N ILE A 26 -0.82 9.70 -7.78
CA ILE A 26 -1.29 10.96 -7.21
C ILE A 26 -0.11 11.73 -6.60
N ALA A 27 0.73 11.07 -5.81
CA ALA A 27 1.93 11.68 -5.23
C ALA A 27 2.91 12.16 -6.31
N GLY A 28 3.18 11.34 -7.33
CA GLY A 28 4.05 11.72 -8.46
C GLY A 28 3.49 12.88 -9.28
N ARG A 29 2.16 13.03 -9.37
CA ARG A 29 1.51 14.20 -9.97
C ARG A 29 1.74 15.47 -9.13
N ILE A 30 1.66 15.36 -7.80
CA ILE A 30 1.85 16.49 -6.88
C ILE A 30 3.32 16.91 -6.80
N ALA A 31 4.25 15.95 -6.80
CA ALA A 31 5.69 16.21 -6.67
C ALA A 31 6.34 16.71 -7.98
N GLY A 32 5.65 16.64 -9.12
CA GLY A 32 6.12 17.19 -10.41
C GLY A 32 7.33 16.48 -11.05
N ARG A 33 8.11 15.68 -10.32
CA ARG A 33 9.28 14.92 -10.80
C ARG A 33 9.22 13.44 -10.41
N ASN A 34 9.85 12.59 -11.21
CA ASN A 34 10.05 11.14 -10.99
C ASN A 34 8.77 10.35 -10.62
N LYS A 35 7.70 10.54 -11.40
CA LYS A 35 6.41 9.83 -11.25
C LYS A 35 6.54 8.30 -11.11
N ALA A 36 7.47 7.69 -11.85
CA ALA A 36 7.75 6.26 -11.78
C ALA A 36 8.24 5.82 -10.39
N LEU A 37 9.10 6.63 -9.77
CA LEU A 37 9.67 6.33 -8.45
C LEU A 37 8.59 6.41 -7.36
N TYR A 38 7.71 7.41 -7.41
CA TYR A 38 6.59 7.51 -6.48
C TYR A 38 5.57 6.37 -6.65
N MET A 39 5.32 5.90 -7.88
CA MET A 39 4.49 4.71 -8.12
C MET A 39 5.08 3.45 -7.47
N VAL A 40 6.39 3.24 -7.61
CA VAL A 40 7.08 2.09 -6.97
C VAL A 40 7.02 2.21 -5.44
N ILE A 41 7.29 3.39 -4.87
CA ILE A 41 7.18 3.61 -3.42
C ILE A 41 5.76 3.35 -2.92
N GLY A 42 4.74 3.79 -3.66
CA GLY A 42 3.33 3.57 -3.31
C GLY A 42 2.97 2.09 -3.25
N VAL A 43 3.41 1.29 -4.24
CA VAL A 43 3.22 -0.17 -4.26
C VAL A 43 3.96 -0.83 -3.11
N ILE A 44 5.23 -0.48 -2.88
CA ILE A 44 6.01 -1.02 -1.76
C ILE A 44 5.32 -0.69 -0.44
N GLY A 45 4.83 0.54 -0.27
CA GLY A 45 4.10 0.96 0.92
C GLY A 45 2.84 0.13 1.14
N ALA A 46 2.00 0.01 0.12
CA ALA A 46 0.78 -0.79 0.21
C ALA A 46 1.05 -2.25 0.60
N LEU A 47 2.10 -2.86 0.03
CA LEU A 47 2.47 -4.25 0.30
C LEU A 47 3.11 -4.43 1.66
N VAL A 48 3.96 -3.52 2.12
CA VAL A 48 4.73 -3.64 3.38
C VAL A 48 3.87 -3.28 4.60
N THR A 49 2.90 -2.37 4.44
CA THR A 49 2.04 -1.90 5.54
C THR A 49 1.38 -3.01 6.36
N PRO A 50 0.69 -4.01 5.77
CA PRO A 50 0.07 -5.07 6.57
C PRO A 50 1.09 -5.86 7.41
N PHE A 51 2.32 -6.05 6.91
CA PHE A 51 3.38 -6.72 7.67
C PHE A 51 3.90 -5.86 8.81
N ILE A 52 4.05 -4.55 8.60
CA ILE A 52 4.42 -3.61 9.68
C ILE A 52 3.36 -3.64 10.77
N LEU A 53 2.08 -3.55 10.42
CA LEU A 53 0.97 -3.61 11.37
C LEU A 53 0.94 -4.92 12.16
N ALA A 54 1.18 -6.05 11.49
CA ALA A 54 1.32 -7.34 12.15
C ALA A 54 2.50 -7.35 13.13
N ALA A 55 3.65 -6.80 12.74
CA ALA A 55 4.87 -6.77 13.56
C ALA A 55 4.72 -5.91 14.83
N VAL A 56 3.98 -4.78 14.76
CA VAL A 56 3.73 -3.91 15.93
C VAL A 56 2.54 -4.35 16.79
N GLY A 57 1.97 -5.54 16.52
CA GLY A 57 0.84 -6.06 17.29
C GLY A 57 -0.50 -5.39 17.01
N ALA A 58 -0.60 -4.57 15.95
CA ALA A 58 -1.84 -3.96 15.47
C ALA A 58 -2.69 -4.98 14.68
N THR A 59 -2.73 -6.21 15.15
CA THR A 59 -3.38 -7.33 14.47
C THR A 59 -4.89 -7.19 14.43
N VAL A 60 -5.51 -6.36 15.28
CA VAL A 60 -6.95 -6.03 15.20
C VAL A 60 -7.30 -5.38 13.86
N LEU A 61 -6.43 -4.49 13.34
CA LEU A 61 -6.60 -3.90 12.01
C LEU A 61 -6.35 -4.93 10.91
N ALA A 62 -5.42 -5.87 11.12
CA ALA A 62 -5.15 -6.95 10.16
C ALA A 62 -6.23 -8.06 10.17
N ALA A 63 -6.89 -8.28 11.31
CA ALA A 63 -7.92 -9.29 11.54
C ALA A 63 -9.32 -8.82 11.12
N GLY A 64 -9.52 -7.52 10.86
CA GLY A 64 -10.77 -6.95 10.37
C GLY A 64 -11.17 -7.37 8.94
N GLY A 65 -10.43 -8.29 8.32
CA GLY A 65 -10.69 -8.80 6.98
C GLY A 65 -10.17 -7.90 5.87
N ILE A 66 -10.56 -8.22 4.63
CA ILE A 66 -10.00 -7.59 3.41
C ILE A 66 -10.18 -6.06 3.43
N VAL A 67 -11.33 -5.56 3.86
CA VAL A 67 -11.61 -4.12 3.89
C VAL A 67 -10.63 -3.38 4.82
N ALA A 68 -10.35 -3.94 6.00
CA ALA A 68 -9.42 -3.35 6.94
C ALA A 68 -7.97 -3.39 6.42
N ILE A 69 -7.58 -4.47 5.73
CA ILE A 69 -6.27 -4.59 5.06
C ILE A 69 -6.12 -3.55 3.96
N LEU A 70 -7.13 -3.36 3.11
CA LEU A 70 -7.09 -2.37 2.04
C LEU A 70 -7.01 -0.94 2.59
N PHE A 71 -7.75 -0.63 3.66
CA PHE A 71 -7.69 0.67 4.31
C PHE A 71 -6.32 0.90 4.95
N ALA A 72 -5.79 -0.09 5.66
CA ALA A 72 -4.44 -0.03 6.22
C ALA A 72 -3.39 0.20 5.13
N ALA A 73 -3.42 -0.57 4.04
CA ALA A 73 -2.50 -0.44 2.93
C ALA A 73 -2.57 0.95 2.27
N LEU A 74 -3.76 1.53 2.14
CA LEU A 74 -3.94 2.91 1.66
C LEU A 74 -3.22 3.90 2.58
N VAL A 75 -3.40 3.77 3.90
CA VAL A 75 -2.77 4.66 4.89
C VAL A 75 -1.25 4.53 4.85
N GLY A 76 -0.71 3.32 4.89
CA GLY A 76 0.75 3.16 4.90
C GLY A 76 1.41 3.46 3.55
N ALA A 77 0.71 3.28 2.43
CA ALA A 77 1.13 3.84 1.14
C ALA A 77 1.23 5.37 1.20
N ALA A 78 0.21 6.05 1.76
CA ALA A 78 0.25 7.51 1.92
C ALA A 78 1.42 7.95 2.81
N ILE A 79 1.70 7.23 3.90
CA ILE A 79 2.85 7.51 4.78
C ILE A 79 4.17 7.38 4.01
N LEU A 80 4.41 6.27 3.30
CA LEU A 80 5.65 6.11 2.53
C LEU A 80 5.80 7.15 1.43
N LEU A 81 4.71 7.62 0.83
CA LEU A 81 4.76 8.67 -0.19
C LEU A 81 5.14 10.03 0.41
N VAL A 82 4.60 10.36 1.60
CA VAL A 82 5.01 11.56 2.33
C VAL A 82 6.48 11.48 2.70
N LEU A 83 6.94 10.34 3.22
CA LEU A 83 8.36 10.13 3.54
C LEU A 83 9.24 10.22 2.30
N GLY A 84 8.84 9.58 1.19
CA GLY A 84 9.53 9.67 -0.08
C GLY A 84 9.64 11.12 -0.55
N LYS A 85 8.56 11.90 -0.46
CA LYS A 85 8.59 13.33 -0.77
C LYS A 85 9.60 14.07 0.11
N LEU A 86 9.58 13.88 1.43
CA LEU A 86 10.51 14.56 2.34
C LEU A 86 11.99 14.23 2.09
N VAL A 87 12.28 13.02 1.59
CA VAL A 87 13.64 12.56 1.30
C VAL A 87 14.12 13.02 -0.08
N PHE A 88 13.27 12.92 -1.10
CA PHE A 88 13.64 13.17 -2.50
C PHE A 88 13.37 14.59 -2.98
N ASP A 89 12.57 15.39 -2.26
CA ASP A 89 12.15 16.76 -2.63
C ASP A 89 12.92 17.83 -1.82
N ARG A 90 14.21 17.56 -1.52
CA ARG A 90 15.16 18.54 -0.96
C ARG A 90 15.87 19.33 -2.04
#